data_AF-A0A3S4IBP4-F1
#
_entry.id   AF-A0A3S4IBP4-F1
#
_cell.length_a   1.000
_cell.length_b   1.000
_cell.length_c   1.000
_cell.angle_alpha   90.00
_cell.angle_beta   90.00
_cell.angle_gamma   90.00
#
_symmetry.space_group_name_H-M   'P 1'
#
loop_
_entity.id
_entity.type
_entity.pdbx_description
1 polymer ?
#
loop_
_entity_poly.entity_id
_entity_poly.type
_entity_poly.pdbx_seq_one_letter_code
_entity_poly.pdbx_strand_id
1 'polypeptide(L)'
;MLPEYLKSIGVEYRIVEEDTYSIVKRLVPEGKTTCSLCSRLRRGILYRVADELGATKIALGHHRDDILHTLFLNMFYGGKMKAMPPKLVSDDGRHMVIRPLAYCREKDIIRYADWKAFPIIPCNLCGSQPNLQRQVVKEMVNDWDKRFPGRVESMFRALQNVVPSHLADPKLFDFVGLQTGDAPFADGDTAFDKEEFRDPAPDADDVEDAPKKRTISILDSRGKESGCGA
;
A
#
# COMPACT_ATOMS: atom_id res chain seq x y z
N MET A 1 19.51 2.49 -22.00
CA MET A 1 18.60 1.32 -21.91
C MET A 1 17.13 1.71 -22.01
N LEU A 2 16.61 2.59 -21.13
CA LEU A 2 15.20 2.97 -21.15
C LEU A 2 14.78 3.76 -22.41
N PRO A 3 15.53 4.78 -22.88
CA PRO A 3 15.15 5.52 -24.08
C PRO A 3 15.08 4.63 -25.32
N GLU A 4 16.01 3.69 -25.45
CA GLU A 4 16.04 2.73 -26.56
C GLU A 4 14.85 1.78 -26.51
N TYR A 5 14.47 1.31 -25.32
CA TYR A 5 13.26 0.50 -25.14
C TYR A 5 11.98 1.28 -25.46
N LEU A 6 11.83 2.50 -24.95
CA LEU A 6 10.64 3.32 -25.24
C LEU A 6 10.52 3.63 -26.74
N LYS A 7 11.66 3.89 -27.40
CA LYS A 7 11.72 4.06 -28.86
C LYS A 7 11.33 2.80 -29.61
N SER A 8 11.75 1.61 -29.17
CA SER A 8 11.45 0.36 -29.87
C SER A 8 9.97 -0.01 -29.83
N ILE A 9 9.24 0.39 -28.79
CA ILE A 9 7.79 0.18 -28.66
C ILE A 9 6.95 1.38 -29.16
N GLY A 10 7.59 2.42 -29.69
CA GLY A 10 6.91 3.59 -30.26
C GLY A 10 6.19 4.47 -29.23
N VAL A 11 6.65 4.49 -27.97
CA VAL A 11 6.08 5.32 -26.91
C VAL A 11 6.78 6.67 -26.89
N GLU A 12 6.01 7.76 -26.94
CA GLU A 12 6.53 9.12 -26.74
C GLU A 12 7.09 9.28 -25.33
N TYR A 13 8.26 9.92 -25.21
CA TYR A 13 8.88 10.17 -23.92
C TYR A 13 9.61 11.50 -23.89
N ARG A 14 9.65 12.11 -22.70
CA ARG A 14 10.46 13.29 -22.39
C ARG A 14 11.41 12.96 -21.25
N ILE A 15 12.70 13.08 -21.49
CA ILE A 15 13.73 12.95 -20.44
C ILE A 15 13.93 14.32 -19.80
N VAL A 16 13.87 14.36 -18.47
CA VAL A 16 14.08 15.58 -17.67
C VAL A 16 15.21 15.30 -16.70
N GLU A 17 16.33 15.99 -16.88
CA GLU A 17 17.53 15.87 -16.06
C GLU A 17 17.55 16.99 -15.01
N GLU A 18 17.63 16.63 -13.74
CA GLU A 18 17.55 17.56 -12.60
C GLU A 18 18.50 17.11 -11.48
N ASP A 19 19.31 18.03 -10.96
CA ASP A 19 20.23 17.75 -9.85
C ASP A 19 19.53 17.79 -8.50
N THR A 20 18.76 16.74 -8.21
CA THR A 20 18.14 16.55 -6.89
C THR A 20 19.16 16.13 -5.84
N TYR A 21 20.26 15.49 -6.22
CA TYR A 21 21.21 14.88 -5.29
C TYR A 21 22.03 15.92 -4.53
N SER A 22 22.63 16.87 -5.23
CA SER A 22 23.44 17.92 -4.60
C SER A 22 22.59 18.82 -3.71
N ILE A 23 21.34 19.10 -4.11
CA ILE A 23 20.37 19.84 -3.29
C ILE A 23 20.11 19.09 -1.98
N VAL A 24 19.84 17.79 -2.05
CA VAL A 24 19.57 16.98 -0.86
C VAL A 24 20.78 16.91 0.05
N LYS A 25 21.98 16.66 -0.48
CA LYS A 25 23.22 16.64 0.31
C LYS A 25 23.52 17.96 1.00
N ARG A 26 23.25 19.09 0.33
CA ARG A 26 23.49 20.42 0.89
C ARG A 26 22.50 20.78 2.01
N LEU A 27 21.24 20.36 1.88
CA LEU A 27 20.16 20.78 2.78
C LEU A 27 19.87 19.80 3.92
N VAL A 28 20.26 18.53 3.79
CA VAL A 28 20.05 17.50 4.82
C VAL A 28 21.33 17.31 5.62
N PRO A 29 21.32 17.58 6.95
CA PRO A 29 22.47 17.33 7.79
C PRO A 29 22.91 15.87 7.75
N GLU A 30 24.20 15.65 7.96
CA GLU A 30 24.76 14.30 8.03
C GLU A 30 24.07 13.47 9.14
N GLY A 31 23.82 12.19 8.85
CA GLY A 31 23.08 11.29 9.75
C GLY A 31 21.55 11.44 9.74
N LYS A 32 20.99 12.39 8.97
CA LYS A 32 19.52 12.51 8.78
C LYS A 32 19.05 11.82 7.49
N THR A 33 17.79 11.40 7.49
CA THR A 33 17.17 10.72 6.35
C THR A 33 16.99 11.67 5.16
N THR A 34 17.57 11.31 4.01
CA THR A 34 17.54 12.10 2.77
C THR A 34 16.29 11.84 1.93
N CYS A 35 15.65 10.68 2.10
CA CYS A 35 14.53 10.22 1.27
C CYS A 35 13.33 11.17 1.29
N SER A 36 13.06 11.83 2.42
CA SER A 36 11.91 12.75 2.56
C SER A 36 12.04 13.94 1.62
N LEU A 37 13.20 14.61 1.61
CA LEU A 37 13.44 15.76 0.74
C LEU A 37 13.56 15.34 -0.73
N CYS A 38 14.28 14.25 -1.02
CA CYS A 38 14.39 13.70 -2.36
C CYS A 38 13.00 13.40 -2.98
N SER A 39 12.12 12.75 -2.21
CA SER A 39 10.76 12.44 -2.66
C SER A 39 9.93 13.69 -2.94
N ARG A 40 10.09 14.77 -2.15
CA ARG A 40 9.39 16.05 -2.40
C ARG A 40 9.89 16.71 -3.68
N LEU A 41 11.21 16.77 -3.89
CA LEU A 41 11.81 17.36 -5.09
C LEU A 41 11.38 16.61 -6.35
N ARG A 42 11.47 15.26 -6.35
CA ARG A 42 11.01 14.45 -7.48
C ARG A 42 9.54 14.66 -7.81
N ARG A 43 8.68 14.80 -6.80
CA ARG A 43 7.26 15.10 -7.01
C ARG A 43 7.05 16.49 -7.60
N GLY A 44 7.75 17.50 -7.10
CA GLY A 44 7.69 18.87 -7.63
C GLY A 44 8.10 18.94 -9.09
N ILE A 45 9.19 18.27 -9.46
CA ILE A 45 9.65 18.15 -10.86
C ILE A 45 8.58 17.47 -11.71
N LEU A 46 8.04 16.33 -11.25
CA LEU A 46 7.03 15.59 -11.99
C LEU A 46 5.78 16.42 -12.26
N TYR A 47 5.33 17.22 -11.28
CA TYR A 47 4.13 18.05 -11.41
C TYR A 47 4.38 19.25 -12.32
N ARG A 48 5.55 19.92 -12.19
CA ARG A 48 5.96 20.99 -13.11
C ARG A 48 5.98 20.50 -14.56
N VAL A 49 6.55 19.32 -14.81
CA VAL A 49 6.62 18.74 -16.16
C VAL A 49 5.22 18.34 -16.66
N ALA A 50 4.35 17.86 -15.78
CA ALA A 50 2.95 17.59 -16.14
C ALA A 50 2.21 18.86 -16.57
N ASP A 51 2.39 19.98 -15.85
CA ASP A 51 1.86 21.30 -16.23
C ASP A 51 2.37 21.73 -17.62
N GLU A 52 3.68 21.66 -17.85
CA GLU A 52 4.30 22.04 -19.13
C GLU A 52 3.78 21.22 -20.33
N LEU A 53 3.42 19.97 -20.09
CA LEU A 53 2.86 19.06 -21.11
C LEU A 53 1.34 19.18 -21.24
N GLY A 54 0.68 19.98 -20.41
CA GLY A 54 -0.80 20.05 -20.36
C GLY A 54 -1.44 18.73 -19.91
N ALA A 55 -0.73 17.92 -19.13
CA ALA A 55 -1.20 16.61 -18.70
C ALA A 55 -2.27 16.74 -17.60
N THR A 56 -3.43 16.10 -17.81
CA THR A 56 -4.52 16.13 -16.79
C THR A 56 -4.33 15.08 -15.68
N LYS A 57 -3.47 14.08 -15.90
CA LYS A 57 -3.27 12.93 -15.00
C LYS A 57 -1.81 12.53 -14.93
N ILE A 58 -1.39 12.07 -13.76
CA ILE A 58 -0.04 11.54 -13.49
C ILE A 58 -0.19 10.10 -13.01
N ALA A 59 0.28 9.15 -13.82
CA ALA A 59 0.26 7.73 -13.48
C ALA A 59 1.55 7.32 -12.75
N LEU A 60 1.42 6.70 -11.59
CA LEU A 60 2.54 6.20 -10.79
C LEU A 60 2.43 4.68 -10.62
N GLY A 61 3.55 3.97 -10.78
CA GLY A 61 3.61 2.50 -10.75
C GLY A 61 3.49 1.84 -9.37
N HIS A 62 2.88 2.52 -8.39
CA HIS A 62 2.69 1.95 -7.06
C HIS A 62 1.70 0.79 -7.11
N HIS A 63 2.05 -0.32 -6.48
CA HIS A 63 1.24 -1.54 -6.42
C HIS A 63 0.58 -1.76 -5.05
N ARG A 64 -0.13 -2.89 -4.88
CA ARG A 64 -0.89 -3.22 -3.66
C ARG A 64 -0.01 -3.20 -2.41
N ASP A 65 1.14 -3.84 -2.50
CA ASP A 65 2.10 -3.95 -1.38
C ASP A 65 2.66 -2.57 -1.01
N ASP A 66 2.95 -1.70 -1.98
CA ASP A 66 3.36 -0.31 -1.69
C ASP A 66 2.33 0.46 -0.86
N ILE A 67 1.05 0.25 -1.15
CA ILE A 67 -0.07 0.88 -0.42
C ILE A 67 -0.09 0.38 1.02
N LEU A 68 0.07 -0.93 1.23
CA LEU A 68 0.19 -1.53 2.57
C LEU A 68 1.45 -1.08 3.31
N HIS A 69 2.59 -1.01 2.63
CA HIS A 69 3.81 -0.48 3.22
C HIS A 69 3.60 0.95 3.72
N THR A 70 2.90 1.79 2.94
CA THR A 70 2.56 3.14 3.38
C THR A 70 1.53 3.16 4.52
N LEU A 71 0.56 2.26 4.57
CA LEU A 71 -0.32 2.11 5.72
C LEU A 71 0.49 1.86 7.00
N PHE A 72 1.35 0.83 6.99
CA PHE A 72 2.15 0.46 8.17
C PHE A 72 3.14 1.55 8.57
N LEU A 73 3.76 2.24 7.61
CA LEU A 73 4.63 3.37 7.91
C LEU A 73 3.87 4.50 8.64
N ASN A 74 2.66 4.84 8.20
CA ASN A 74 1.85 5.86 8.86
C ASN A 74 1.30 5.38 10.20
N MET A 75 0.95 4.10 10.32
CA MET A 75 0.44 3.53 11.56
C MET A 75 1.53 3.48 12.63
N PHE A 76 2.70 2.92 12.32
CA PHE A 76 3.78 2.73 13.29
C PHE A 76 4.56 4.01 13.62
N TYR A 77 4.76 4.91 12.66
CA TYR A 77 5.62 6.09 12.85
C TYR A 77 4.87 7.42 12.75
N GLY A 78 3.66 7.42 12.20
CA GLY A 78 2.85 8.64 12.00
C GLY A 78 1.60 8.73 12.88
N GLY A 79 1.23 7.66 13.61
CA GLY A 79 0.00 7.58 14.40
C GLY A 79 -1.27 7.77 13.58
N LYS A 80 -1.28 7.36 12.29
CA LYS A 80 -2.40 7.59 11.37
C LYS A 80 -2.78 6.34 10.61
N MET A 81 -4.09 6.07 10.54
CA MET A 81 -4.67 5.11 9.59
C MET A 81 -4.71 5.74 8.19
N LYS A 82 -3.56 5.74 7.51
CA LYS A 82 -3.39 6.39 6.21
C LYS A 82 -2.52 5.56 5.27
N ALA A 83 -3.12 5.08 4.19
CA ALA A 83 -2.41 4.43 3.09
C ALA A 83 -2.14 5.42 1.93
N MET A 84 -1.94 4.89 0.71
CA MET A 84 -1.99 5.67 -0.52
C MET A 84 -3.24 5.28 -1.33
N PRO A 85 -4.15 6.22 -1.61
CA PRO A 85 -5.36 5.88 -2.36
C PRO A 85 -5.02 5.59 -3.84
N PRO A 86 -5.81 4.75 -4.54
CA PRO A 86 -5.63 4.48 -5.97
C PRO A 86 -5.72 5.74 -6.85
N LYS A 87 -6.45 6.75 -6.39
CA LYS A 87 -6.70 8.02 -7.08
C LYS A 87 -6.69 9.16 -6.07
N LEU A 88 -6.00 10.25 -6.38
CA LEU A 88 -5.86 11.42 -5.50
C LEU A 88 -5.76 12.71 -6.33
N VAL A 89 -6.34 13.79 -5.85
CA VAL A 89 -6.11 15.15 -6.40
C VAL A 89 -4.84 15.73 -5.77
N SER A 90 -3.99 16.37 -6.56
CA SER A 90 -2.80 17.06 -6.06
C SER A 90 -3.16 18.16 -5.06
N ASP A 91 -2.22 18.52 -4.19
CA ASP A 91 -2.46 19.50 -3.13
C ASP A 91 -2.87 20.90 -3.67
N ASP A 92 -2.44 21.23 -4.89
CA ASP A 92 -2.80 22.48 -5.60
C ASP A 92 -4.07 22.37 -6.46
N GLY A 93 -4.72 21.20 -6.48
CA GLY A 93 -5.95 20.94 -7.23
C GLY A 93 -5.78 20.75 -8.74
N ARG A 94 -4.57 20.89 -9.29
CA ARG A 94 -4.34 20.96 -10.75
C ARG A 94 -4.28 19.60 -11.44
N HIS A 95 -3.81 18.59 -10.73
CA HIS A 95 -3.51 17.29 -11.30
C HIS A 95 -4.25 16.16 -10.59
N MET A 96 -4.52 15.11 -11.36
CA MET A 96 -5.05 13.86 -10.82
C MET A 96 -3.97 12.79 -10.83
N VAL A 97 -3.56 12.33 -9.65
CA VAL A 97 -2.62 11.23 -9.48
C VAL A 97 -3.39 9.91 -9.50
N ILE A 98 -2.98 8.99 -10.37
CA ILE A 98 -3.54 7.65 -10.49
C ILE A 98 -2.48 6.58 -10.25
N ARG A 99 -2.89 5.45 -9.68
CA ARG A 99 -2.06 4.27 -9.45
C ARG A 99 -2.72 3.06 -10.09
N PRO A 100 -2.52 2.83 -11.40
CA PRO A 100 -3.21 1.76 -12.13
C PRO A 100 -2.95 0.37 -11.55
N LEU A 101 -1.79 0.16 -10.93
CA LEU A 101 -1.37 -1.11 -10.34
C LEU A 101 -1.77 -1.27 -8.87
N ALA A 102 -2.57 -0.36 -8.30
CA ALA A 102 -2.94 -0.33 -6.89
C ALA A 102 -3.51 -1.66 -6.36
N TYR A 103 -4.08 -2.48 -7.24
CA TYR A 103 -4.68 -3.77 -6.91
C TYR A 103 -3.83 -4.96 -7.34
N CYS A 104 -2.66 -4.77 -7.96
CA CYS A 104 -1.77 -5.84 -8.40
C CYS A 104 -0.77 -6.21 -7.30
N ARG A 105 -0.46 -7.50 -7.11
CA ARG A 105 0.57 -7.94 -6.15
C ARG A 105 1.96 -7.75 -6.76
N GLU A 106 2.96 -7.48 -5.92
CA GLU A 106 4.35 -7.35 -6.38
C GLU A 106 4.81 -8.61 -7.12
N LYS A 107 4.51 -9.81 -6.59
CA LYS A 107 4.89 -11.09 -7.20
C LYS A 107 4.34 -11.29 -8.62
N ASP A 108 3.10 -10.86 -8.86
CA ASP A 108 2.43 -10.98 -10.16
C ASP A 108 3.06 -10.02 -11.17
N ILE A 109 3.39 -8.80 -10.72
CA ILE A 109 4.08 -7.80 -11.53
C ILE A 109 5.48 -8.28 -11.91
N ILE A 110 6.22 -8.89 -10.98
CA ILE A 110 7.55 -9.45 -11.23
C ILE A 110 7.46 -10.56 -12.29
N ARG A 111 6.57 -11.53 -12.10
CA ARG A 111 6.38 -12.63 -13.08
C ARG A 111 5.97 -12.11 -14.45
N TYR A 112 5.09 -11.12 -14.49
CA TYR A 112 4.68 -10.49 -15.74
C TYR A 112 5.85 -9.74 -16.41
N ALA A 113 6.66 -9.03 -15.64
CA ALA A 113 7.83 -8.32 -16.16
C ALA A 113 8.87 -9.28 -16.73
N ASP A 114 9.11 -10.41 -16.06
CA ASP A 114 10.01 -11.47 -16.55
C ASP A 114 9.48 -12.08 -17.85
N TRP A 115 8.19 -12.43 -17.89
CA TRP A 115 7.55 -12.97 -19.10
C TRP A 115 7.60 -12.01 -20.29
N LYS A 116 7.41 -10.71 -20.03
CA LYS A 116 7.51 -9.65 -21.05
C LYS A 116 8.95 -9.26 -21.36
N ALA A 117 9.93 -9.77 -20.61
CA ALA A 117 11.33 -9.38 -20.69
C ALA A 117 11.53 -7.85 -20.62
N PHE A 118 10.83 -7.18 -19.71
CA PHE A 118 10.98 -5.74 -19.54
C PHE A 118 12.39 -5.38 -19.05
N PRO A 119 12.99 -4.28 -19.56
CA PRO A 119 14.27 -3.81 -19.04
C PRO A 119 14.11 -3.32 -17.60
N ILE A 120 14.82 -3.96 -16.67
CA ILE A 120 14.81 -3.57 -15.26
C ILE A 120 15.86 -2.48 -15.03
N ILE A 121 15.42 -1.32 -14.53
CA ILE A 121 16.30 -0.20 -14.20
C ILE A 121 16.51 -0.22 -12.69
N PRO A 122 17.71 -0.56 -12.21
CA PRO A 122 17.99 -0.54 -10.79
C PRO A 122 18.04 0.90 -10.29
N CYS A 123 17.20 1.24 -9.32
CA CYS A 123 17.29 2.53 -8.63
C CYS A 123 18.36 2.43 -7.54
N ASN A 124 19.63 2.59 -7.95
CA ASN A 124 20.75 2.55 -7.00
C ASN A 124 20.97 3.88 -6.27
N LEU A 125 20.25 4.93 -6.65
CA LEU A 125 20.48 6.31 -6.20
C LEU A 125 20.24 6.50 -4.69
N CYS A 126 19.37 5.68 -4.09
CA CYS A 126 19.05 5.75 -2.66
C CYS A 126 19.41 4.44 -1.94
N GLY A 127 20.26 3.62 -2.55
CA GLY A 127 20.74 2.37 -1.97
C GLY A 127 21.28 2.58 -0.56
N SER A 128 20.71 1.82 0.37
CA SER A 128 21.32 1.43 1.65
C SER A 128 21.73 2.57 2.58
N GLN A 129 20.78 3.41 3.00
CA GLN A 129 20.89 3.90 4.38
C GLN A 129 20.53 2.72 5.32
N PRO A 130 21.37 2.36 6.31
CA PRO A 130 20.96 1.40 7.32
C PRO A 130 19.69 1.89 8.02
N ASN A 131 18.77 0.97 8.34
CA ASN A 131 17.51 1.25 9.04
C ASN A 131 16.45 2.05 8.27
N LEU A 132 16.36 1.87 6.95
CA LEU A 132 15.21 2.40 6.20
C LEU A 132 13.92 1.72 6.70
N GLN A 133 13.08 2.49 7.41
CA GLN A 133 11.78 2.03 7.94
C GLN A 133 10.92 1.32 6.88
N ARG A 134 11.01 1.75 5.61
CA ARG A 134 10.31 1.13 4.49
C ARG A 134 10.79 -0.30 4.22
N GLN A 135 12.10 -0.57 4.36
CA GLN A 135 12.65 -1.90 4.17
C GLN A 135 12.17 -2.83 5.29
N VAL A 136 12.22 -2.37 6.55
CA VAL A 136 11.71 -3.13 7.71
C VAL A 136 10.24 -3.51 7.52
N VAL A 137 9.40 -2.57 7.09
CA VAL A 137 7.99 -2.83 6.81
C VAL A 137 7.81 -3.79 5.63
N LYS A 138 8.61 -3.67 4.57
CA LYS A 138 8.56 -4.60 3.43
C LYS A 138 8.92 -6.03 3.85
N GLU A 139 9.97 -6.19 4.65
CA GLU A 139 10.38 -7.50 5.18
C GLU A 139 9.29 -8.10 6.08
N MET A 140 8.66 -7.30 6.93
CA MET A 140 7.52 -7.73 7.76
C MET A 140 6.33 -8.21 6.92
N VAL A 141 5.92 -7.44 5.91
CA VAL A 141 4.78 -7.82 5.04
C VAL A 141 5.10 -9.11 4.27
N ASN A 142 6.31 -9.25 3.76
CA ASN A 142 6.77 -10.46 3.07
C ASN A 142 6.83 -11.69 4.00
N ASP A 143 7.26 -11.53 5.25
CA ASP A 143 7.25 -12.61 6.24
C ASP A 143 5.81 -13.08 6.52
N TRP A 144 4.88 -12.13 6.69
CA TRP A 144 3.47 -12.46 6.92
C TRP A 144 2.81 -13.14 5.74
N ASP A 145 3.11 -12.74 4.51
CA ASP A 145 2.58 -13.41 3.32
C ASP A 145 3.03 -14.87 3.24
N LYS A 146 4.31 -15.13 3.54
CA LYS A 146 4.87 -16.49 3.59
C LYS A 146 4.26 -17.34 4.69
N ARG A 147 4.12 -16.79 5.90
CA ARG A 147 3.62 -17.53 7.06
C ARG A 147 2.10 -17.71 7.04
N PHE A 148 1.39 -16.79 6.41
CA PHE A 148 -0.07 -16.75 6.39
C PHE A 148 -0.58 -16.39 4.98
N PRO A 149 -0.60 -17.35 4.04
CA PRO A 149 -1.07 -17.09 2.68
C PRO A 149 -2.50 -16.53 2.66
N GLY A 150 -2.71 -15.37 2.04
CA GLY A 150 -3.99 -14.65 2.08
C GLY A 150 -4.02 -13.44 3.04
N ARG A 151 -3.00 -13.28 3.89
CA ARG A 151 -2.96 -12.19 4.88
C ARG A 151 -2.85 -10.83 4.21
N VAL A 152 -2.04 -10.71 3.17
CA VAL A 152 -1.83 -9.44 2.44
C VAL A 152 -3.13 -9.00 1.76
N GLU A 153 -3.87 -9.93 1.18
CA GLU A 153 -5.20 -9.71 0.60
C GLU A 153 -6.19 -9.22 1.66
N SER A 154 -6.25 -9.91 2.79
CA SER A 154 -7.12 -9.53 3.92
C SER A 154 -6.79 -8.13 4.45
N MET A 155 -5.50 -7.80 4.61
CA MET A 155 -5.07 -6.47 5.04
C MET A 155 -5.44 -5.38 4.03
N PHE A 156 -5.26 -5.63 2.73
CA PHE A 156 -5.64 -4.67 1.70
C PHE A 156 -7.16 -4.51 1.60
N ARG A 157 -7.91 -5.59 1.79
CA ARG A 157 -9.37 -5.58 1.86
C ARG A 157 -9.87 -4.76 3.05
N ALA A 158 -9.20 -4.82 4.20
CA ALA A 158 -9.54 -4.00 5.36
C ALA A 158 -9.45 -2.48 5.07
N LEU A 159 -8.58 -2.05 4.15
CA LEU A 159 -8.54 -0.64 3.70
C LEU A 159 -9.81 -0.19 2.97
N GLN A 160 -10.62 -1.12 2.48
CA GLN A 160 -11.87 -0.86 1.75
C GLN A 160 -13.11 -1.03 2.62
N ASN A 161 -12.97 -1.65 3.80
CA ASN A 161 -14.06 -2.01 4.70
C ASN A 161 -13.76 -1.41 6.09
N VAL A 162 -13.90 -0.08 6.19
CA VAL A 162 -13.66 0.66 7.42
C VAL A 162 -14.98 0.82 8.17
N VAL A 163 -14.99 0.48 9.45
CA VAL A 163 -16.17 0.62 10.32
C VAL A 163 -15.91 1.73 11.36
N PRO A 164 -16.39 2.96 11.14
CA PRO A 164 -16.07 4.10 12.02
C PRO A 164 -16.45 3.92 13.49
N SER A 165 -17.58 3.24 13.77
CA SER A 165 -18.04 2.95 15.14
C SER A 165 -17.09 2.05 15.92
N HIS A 166 -16.30 1.23 15.22
CA HIS A 166 -15.32 0.30 15.80
C HIS A 166 -13.88 0.87 15.76
N LEU A 167 -13.74 2.15 15.42
CA LEU A 167 -12.52 2.92 15.57
C LEU A 167 -12.66 3.90 16.74
N ALA A 168 -11.64 4.72 16.99
CA ALA A 168 -11.60 5.66 18.11
C ALA A 168 -11.57 7.14 17.66
N ASP A 169 -12.25 7.47 16.55
CA ASP A 169 -12.31 8.84 16.02
C ASP A 169 -13.68 9.49 16.29
N PRO A 170 -13.81 10.36 17.31
CA PRO A 170 -15.08 11.01 17.66
C PRO A 170 -15.60 11.99 16.60
N LYS A 171 -14.79 12.31 15.57
CA LYS A 171 -15.24 13.13 14.43
C LYS A 171 -15.94 12.30 13.36
N LEU A 172 -15.62 11.00 13.28
CA LEU A 172 -16.23 10.08 12.33
C LEU A 172 -17.40 9.31 12.93
N PHE A 173 -17.48 9.21 14.26
CA PHE A 173 -18.57 8.55 14.96
C PHE A 173 -18.88 9.25 16.29
N ASP A 174 -20.16 9.53 16.56
CA ASP A 174 -20.59 10.20 17.79
C ASP A 174 -20.70 9.21 18.95
N PHE A 175 -19.61 9.05 19.69
CA PHE A 175 -19.60 8.22 20.89
C PHE A 175 -20.33 8.83 22.08
N VAL A 176 -20.47 10.16 22.13
CA VAL A 176 -21.08 10.86 23.28
C VAL A 176 -22.60 10.75 23.23
N GLY A 177 -23.16 10.83 22.03
CA GLY A 177 -24.60 10.66 21.76
C GLY A 177 -25.09 9.22 21.75
N LEU A 178 -24.22 8.22 21.95
CA LEU A 178 -24.63 6.81 22.01
C LEU A 178 -25.61 6.57 23.16
N GLN A 179 -26.75 5.95 22.84
CA GLN A 179 -27.78 5.57 23.79
C GLN A 179 -28.19 4.12 23.58
N THR A 180 -28.52 3.43 24.68
CA THR A 180 -29.11 2.09 24.62
C THR A 180 -30.59 2.19 24.23
N GLY A 181 -31.10 1.18 23.54
CA GLY A 181 -32.51 1.06 23.20
C GLY A 181 -32.93 -0.42 23.08
N ASP A 182 -34.22 -0.66 22.90
CA ASP A 182 -34.78 -2.02 22.86
C ASP A 182 -34.66 -2.70 21.48
N ALA A 183 -34.16 -1.96 20.48
CA ALA A 183 -33.92 -2.47 19.12
C ALA A 183 -32.42 -2.76 18.90
N PRO A 184 -32.08 -3.78 18.08
CA PRO A 184 -30.69 -4.02 17.68
C PRO A 184 -30.09 -2.80 16.99
N PHE A 185 -28.87 -2.44 17.35
CA PHE A 185 -28.13 -1.36 16.70
C PHE A 185 -27.60 -1.87 15.36
N ALA A 186 -27.85 -1.14 14.27
CA ALA A 186 -27.49 -1.57 12.91
C ALA A 186 -25.97 -1.82 12.72
N ASP A 187 -25.13 -1.10 13.48
CA ASP A 187 -23.67 -1.28 13.54
C ASP A 187 -23.21 -1.60 14.98
N GLY A 188 -24.03 -2.35 15.72
CA GLY A 188 -23.72 -2.83 17.07
C GLY A 188 -22.53 -3.80 17.09
N ASP A 189 -22.28 -4.41 18.24
CA ASP A 189 -21.22 -5.42 18.37
C ASP A 189 -21.57 -6.70 17.59
N THR A 190 -21.30 -6.69 16.29
CA THR A 190 -21.42 -7.85 15.38
C THR A 190 -20.08 -8.58 15.28
N ALA A 191 -19.28 -8.62 16.36
CA ALA A 191 -17.88 -9.08 16.37
C ALA A 191 -17.62 -10.46 15.75
N PHE A 192 -18.66 -11.28 15.53
CA PHE A 192 -18.54 -12.65 15.04
C PHE A 192 -19.50 -13.02 13.91
N ASP A 193 -20.23 -12.07 13.34
CA ASP A 193 -21.07 -12.36 12.17
C ASP A 193 -20.18 -12.61 10.95
N LYS A 194 -20.42 -13.74 10.26
CA LYS A 194 -19.64 -14.11 9.07
C LYS A 194 -19.99 -13.18 7.92
N GLU A 195 -19.19 -12.15 7.73
CA GLU A 195 -19.19 -11.43 6.46
C GLU A 195 -18.51 -12.31 5.39
N GLU A 196 -19.33 -12.82 4.46
CA GLU A 196 -18.81 -13.58 3.34
C GLU A 196 -18.12 -12.67 2.35
N PHE A 197 -16.82 -12.80 2.36
CA PHE A 197 -15.91 -11.96 1.63
C PHE A 197 -15.30 -12.80 0.51
N ARG A 198 -15.81 -12.62 -0.72
CA ARG A 198 -15.20 -13.23 -1.91
C ARG A 198 -13.91 -12.49 -2.21
N ASP A 199 -12.78 -13.14 -2.01
CA ASP A 199 -11.53 -12.73 -2.62
C ASP A 199 -11.54 -13.19 -4.10
N PRO A 200 -10.91 -12.48 -5.04
CA PRO A 200 -10.58 -13.08 -6.33
C PRO A 200 -9.77 -14.36 -6.06
N ALA A 201 -10.15 -15.44 -6.74
CA ALA A 201 -9.56 -16.77 -6.52
C ALA A 201 -8.02 -16.70 -6.54
N PRO A 202 -7.31 -17.47 -5.68
CA PRO A 202 -5.88 -17.62 -5.81
C PRO A 202 -5.54 -18.15 -7.21
N ASP A 203 -4.46 -17.66 -7.79
CA ASP A 203 -3.97 -18.19 -9.05
C ASP A 203 -3.57 -19.66 -8.86
N ALA A 204 -3.83 -20.49 -9.88
CA ALA A 204 -3.59 -21.93 -9.82
C ALA A 204 -2.13 -22.30 -9.45
N ASP A 205 -1.19 -21.39 -9.72
CA ASP A 205 0.23 -21.55 -9.41
C ASP A 205 0.57 -21.38 -7.91
N ASP A 206 -0.33 -20.80 -7.10
CA ASP A 206 -0.18 -20.71 -5.63
C ASP A 206 -0.65 -22.00 -4.91
N VAL A 207 -1.13 -23.01 -5.65
CA VAL A 207 -1.85 -24.18 -5.11
C VAL A 207 -0.97 -25.43 -5.02
N GLU A 208 0.14 -25.51 -5.75
CA GLU A 208 0.92 -26.77 -5.84
C GLU A 208 1.61 -27.19 -4.53
N ASP A 209 1.79 -26.27 -3.56
CA ASP A 209 2.39 -26.61 -2.25
C ASP A 209 1.72 -25.92 -1.04
N ALA A 210 0.55 -25.30 -1.25
CA ALA A 210 -0.18 -24.66 -0.16
C ALA A 210 -1.10 -25.68 0.55
N PRO A 211 -0.99 -25.87 1.88
CA PRO A 211 -1.98 -26.66 2.60
C PRO A 211 -3.37 -26.06 2.33
N LYS A 212 -4.37 -26.92 2.06
CA LYS A 212 -5.77 -26.52 1.85
C LYS A 212 -6.12 -25.40 2.82
N LYS A 213 -6.35 -24.18 2.31
CA LYS A 213 -6.67 -23.01 3.14
C LYS A 213 -7.88 -23.36 4.00
N ARG A 214 -7.65 -23.61 5.29
CA ARG A 214 -8.70 -23.46 6.28
C ARG A 214 -9.04 -21.98 6.26
N THR A 215 -10.32 -21.66 6.12
CA THR A 215 -10.82 -20.34 6.54
C THR A 215 -10.30 -20.14 7.95
N ILE A 216 -9.32 -19.26 8.15
CA ILE A 216 -8.80 -18.99 9.48
C ILE A 216 -9.81 -18.04 10.10
N SER A 217 -10.81 -18.58 10.80
CA SER A 217 -11.56 -17.78 11.73
C SER A 217 -10.61 -17.35 12.85
N ILE A 218 -10.70 -16.11 13.32
CA ILE A 218 -10.04 -15.69 14.56
C ILE A 218 -10.44 -16.62 15.73
N LEU A 219 -11.61 -17.27 15.63
CA LEU A 219 -12.12 -18.26 16.58
C LEU A 219 -11.42 -19.63 16.49
N ASP A 220 -10.82 -19.99 15.35
CA ASP A 220 -10.14 -21.28 15.16
C ASP A 220 -8.79 -21.36 15.89
N SER A 221 -8.31 -20.23 16.43
CA SER A 221 -7.10 -20.14 17.27
C SER A 221 -7.32 -20.56 18.72
N ARG A 222 -8.57 -20.76 19.16
CA ARG A 222 -8.88 -21.22 20.53
C ARG A 222 -8.80 -22.74 20.57
N GLY A 223 -7.81 -23.26 21.30
CA GLY A 223 -7.73 -24.68 21.64
C GLY A 223 -9.05 -25.16 22.24
N LYS A 224 -9.52 -26.33 21.80
CA LYS A 224 -10.69 -26.99 22.37
C LYS A 224 -10.51 -27.18 23.88
N GLU A 225 -11.46 -26.64 24.63
CA GLU A 225 -11.94 -27.04 25.95
C GLU A 225 -10.92 -27.28 27.08
N SER A 226 -10.98 -26.40 28.08
CA SER A 226 -11.23 -26.87 29.46
C SER A 226 -12.47 -26.15 29.98
N GLY A 227 -13.44 -26.96 30.44
CA GLY A 227 -14.79 -26.51 30.80
C GLY A 227 -14.81 -25.50 31.94
N CYS A 228 -15.70 -24.51 31.83
CA CYS A 228 -16.13 -23.72 32.97
C CYS A 228 -17.14 -24.56 33.75
N GLY A 229 -16.71 -25.16 34.86
CA GLY A 229 -17.57 -25.80 35.83
C GLY A 229 -17.81 -24.87 37.01
N ALA A 230 -19.10 -24.69 37.34
CA ALA A 230 -19.70 -24.11 38.56
C ALA A 230 -19.28 -22.70 38.97
#